data_AF-A0A6N4DCL2-F1
#
_entry.id   AF-A0A6N4DCL2-F1
#
_cell.length_a   1.000
_cell.length_b   1.000
_cell.length_c   1.000
_cell.angle_alpha   90.00
_cell.angle_beta   90.00
_cell.angle_gamma   90.00
#
_symmetry.space_group_name_H-M   'P 1'
#
loop_
_entity.id
_entity.type
_entity.pdbx_description
1 polymer ?
#
loop_
_entity_poly.entity_id
_entity_poly.type
_entity_poly.pdbx_seq_one_letter_code
_entity_poly.pdbx_strand_id
1 'polypeptide(L)'
;DVASAPGSVSQVRESAAVLTRYAKQNGVAIFMVGHVTKDGSLAGPKVPEHCIDCSILLEGSADSRFRTLRGHKNRFGPANELGVFAMTGQGLREVTNPSAIFLQRGEEHGSGSVVIVIWEGTRPLLVELQALVDGSQLANPRRVAVGLDTSRLALLLAVLHRHGGLHM
;
A
#
# COMPACT_ATOMS: atom_id res chain seq x y z
N ASP A 1 -35.48 10.03 -10.75
CA ASP A 1 -34.48 11.10 -10.61
C ASP A 1 -34.25 11.47 -9.16
N VAL A 2 -32.98 11.61 -8.77
CA VAL A 2 -32.60 12.14 -7.44
C VAL A 2 -32.46 13.64 -7.56
N ALA A 3 -33.24 14.40 -6.79
CA ALA A 3 -33.12 15.85 -6.71
C ALA A 3 -31.79 16.24 -6.04
N SER A 4 -30.75 16.43 -6.85
CA SER A 4 -29.40 16.75 -6.39
C SER A 4 -28.60 17.43 -7.50
N ALA A 5 -27.56 18.18 -7.12
CA ALA A 5 -26.65 18.77 -8.10
C ALA A 5 -25.92 17.66 -8.90
N PRO A 6 -25.67 17.89 -10.20
CA PRO A 6 -24.83 17.00 -11.00
C PRO A 6 -23.47 16.77 -10.34
N GLY A 7 -23.01 15.51 -10.31
CA GLY A 7 -21.74 15.12 -9.69
C GLY A 7 -21.76 15.05 -8.15
N SER A 8 -22.91 15.32 -7.52
CA SER A 8 -23.04 15.21 -6.07
C SER A 8 -22.89 13.76 -5.57
N VAL A 9 -22.52 13.63 -4.29
CA VAL A 9 -22.42 12.34 -3.57
C VAL A 9 -23.68 11.49 -3.75
N SER A 10 -24.86 12.09 -3.63
CA SER A 10 -26.15 11.40 -3.76
C SER A 10 -26.36 10.87 -5.18
N GLN A 11 -26.07 11.68 -6.21
CA GLN A 11 -26.21 11.26 -7.60
C GLN A 11 -25.23 10.14 -7.96
N VAL A 12 -23.98 10.23 -7.52
CA VAL A 12 -22.94 9.22 -7.79
C VAL A 12 -23.29 7.89 -7.11
N ARG A 13 -23.78 7.94 -5.86
CA ARG A 13 -24.22 6.74 -5.14
C ARG A 13 -25.38 6.04 -5.84
N GLU A 14 -26.41 6.80 -6.25
CA GLU A 14 -27.55 6.22 -6.96
C GLU A 14 -27.14 5.63 -8.31
N SER A 15 -26.29 6.34 -9.07
CA SER A 15 -25.78 5.86 -10.35
C SER A 15 -25.02 4.54 -10.19
N ALA A 16 -24.16 4.44 -9.18
CA ALA A 16 -23.44 3.19 -8.87
C ALA A 16 -24.40 2.04 -8.47
N ALA A 17 -25.47 2.34 -7.74
CA ALA A 17 -26.49 1.35 -7.36
C ALA A 17 -27.26 0.84 -8.59
N VAL A 18 -27.65 1.73 -9.50
CA VAL A 18 -28.32 1.38 -10.76
C VAL A 18 -27.42 0.49 -11.63
N LEU A 19 -26.16 0.88 -11.82
CA LEU A 19 -25.19 0.10 -12.59
C LEU A 19 -24.97 -1.29 -11.96
N THR A 20 -24.85 -1.37 -10.63
CA THR A 20 -24.69 -2.64 -9.93
C THR A 20 -25.90 -3.56 -10.12
N ARG A 21 -27.13 -3.01 -10.06
CA ARG A 21 -28.35 -3.78 -10.30
C ARG A 21 -28.43 -4.27 -11.75
N TYR A 22 -28.10 -3.42 -12.71
CA TYR A 22 -28.05 -3.79 -14.13
C TYR A 22 -27.04 -4.92 -14.37
N ALA A 23 -25.84 -4.82 -13.81
CA ALA A 23 -24.80 -5.86 -13.88
C ALA A 23 -25.32 -7.23 -13.41
N LYS A 24 -26.02 -7.25 -12.27
CA LYS A 24 -26.59 -8.48 -11.68
C LYS A 24 -27.73 -9.06 -12.51
N GLN A 25 -28.59 -8.21 -13.07
CA GLN A 25 -29.74 -8.66 -13.87
C GLN A 25 -29.32 -9.23 -15.23
N ASN A 26 -28.25 -8.72 -15.82
CA ASN A 26 -27.79 -9.12 -17.16
C ASN A 26 -26.57 -10.06 -17.13
N GLY A 27 -26.01 -10.35 -15.95
CA GLY A 27 -24.83 -11.21 -15.82
C GLY A 27 -23.56 -10.63 -16.46
N VAL A 28 -23.43 -9.30 -16.47
CA VAL A 28 -22.28 -8.60 -17.08
C VAL A 28 -21.36 -7.97 -16.02
N ALA A 29 -20.07 -7.84 -16.33
CA ALA A 29 -19.11 -7.12 -15.50
C ALA A 29 -19.10 -5.63 -15.85
N ILE A 30 -19.13 -4.76 -14.82
CA ILE A 30 -19.02 -3.30 -14.99
C ILE A 30 -17.83 -2.80 -14.17
N PHE A 31 -16.93 -2.07 -14.83
CA PHE A 31 -15.85 -1.35 -14.18
C PHE A 31 -16.24 0.12 -14.00
N MET A 32 -16.15 0.60 -12.76
CA MET A 32 -16.39 2.00 -12.41
C MET A 32 -15.06 2.63 -11.97
N VAL A 33 -14.69 3.74 -12.60
CA VAL A 33 -13.45 4.46 -12.30
C VAL A 33 -13.76 5.70 -11.47
N GLY A 34 -13.26 5.74 -10.23
CA GLY A 34 -13.39 6.89 -9.34
C GLY A 34 -12.04 7.53 -9.08
N HIS A 35 -11.92 8.83 -9.31
CA HIS A 35 -10.71 9.59 -8.99
C HIS A 35 -10.76 10.08 -7.55
N VAL A 36 -9.65 9.96 -6.82
CA VAL A 36 -9.50 10.57 -5.49
C VAL A 36 -9.15 12.04 -5.69
N THR A 37 -10.05 12.94 -5.31
CA THR A 37 -9.83 14.39 -5.32
C THR A 37 -9.52 14.88 -3.90
N LYS A 38 -8.68 15.90 -3.77
CA LYS A 38 -8.31 16.48 -2.47
C LYS A 38 -9.39 17.41 -1.90
N ASP A 39 -10.26 17.91 -2.78
CA ASP A 39 -11.09 19.09 -2.48
C ASP A 39 -12.50 18.74 -2.00
N GLY A 40 -12.85 17.45 -1.91
CA GLY A 40 -14.15 16.96 -1.39
C GLY A 40 -15.39 17.37 -2.19
N SER A 41 -15.23 18.20 -3.23
CA SER A 41 -16.29 18.71 -4.09
C SER A 41 -16.87 17.64 -5.03
N LEU A 42 -16.08 16.62 -5.35
CA LEU A 42 -16.51 15.43 -6.08
C LEU A 42 -16.61 14.24 -5.14
N ALA A 43 -17.64 13.41 -5.34
CA ALA A 43 -17.80 12.16 -4.62
C ALA A 43 -16.59 11.24 -4.83
N GLY A 44 -15.77 11.06 -3.80
CA GLY A 44 -14.61 10.18 -3.87
C GLY A 44 -15.00 8.70 -4.00
N PRO A 45 -14.06 7.81 -4.36
CA PRO A 45 -14.33 6.38 -4.60
C PRO A 45 -14.86 5.63 -3.37
N LYS A 46 -14.71 6.20 -2.16
CA LYS A 46 -15.30 5.67 -0.93
C LYS A 46 -16.82 5.79 -0.87
N VAL A 47 -17.42 6.73 -1.62
CA VAL A 47 -18.87 7.01 -1.56
C VAL A 47 -19.72 5.79 -1.96
N PRO A 48 -19.44 5.10 -3.08
CA PRO A 48 -20.17 3.89 -3.46
C PRO A 48 -19.58 2.59 -2.89
N GLU A 49 -18.55 2.65 -2.05
CA GLU A 49 -17.78 1.46 -1.61
C GLU A 49 -18.65 0.38 -0.95
N HIS A 50 -19.72 0.77 -0.26
CA HIS A 50 -20.67 -0.17 0.32
C HIS A 50 -21.58 -0.83 -0.72
N CYS A 51 -21.88 -0.15 -1.83
CA CYS A 51 -22.82 -0.58 -2.86
C CYS A 51 -22.18 -1.48 -3.93
N ILE A 52 -20.87 -1.46 -4.08
CA ILE A 52 -20.12 -2.26 -5.07
C ILE A 52 -19.71 -3.63 -4.52
N ASP A 53 -19.51 -4.61 -5.41
CA ASP A 53 -19.08 -5.95 -5.03
C ASP A 53 -17.55 -6.06 -4.87
N CYS A 54 -16.77 -5.27 -5.61
CA CYS A 54 -15.31 -5.17 -5.48
C CYS A 54 -14.84 -3.71 -5.46
N SER A 55 -13.85 -3.39 -4.63
CA SER A 55 -13.18 -2.10 -4.52
C SER A 55 -11.68 -2.30 -4.68
N ILE A 56 -11.09 -1.67 -5.69
CA ILE A 56 -9.67 -1.77 -6.00
C ILE A 56 -9.10 -0.36 -6.13
N LEU A 57 -7.97 -0.11 -5.49
CA LEU A 57 -7.27 1.16 -5.50
C LEU A 57 -5.92 1.01 -6.22
N LEU A 58 -5.66 1.88 -7.19
CA LEU A 58 -4.33 2.01 -7.81
C LEU A 58 -3.61 3.17 -7.15
N GLU A 59 -2.56 2.86 -6.38
CA GLU A 59 -1.76 3.83 -5.65
C GLU A 59 -0.38 3.99 -6.30
N GLY A 60 0.17 5.19 -6.19
CA GLY A 60 1.55 5.50 -6.58
C GLY A 60 2.05 6.67 -5.77
N SER A 61 3.26 6.57 -5.21
CA SER A 61 3.96 7.73 -4.67
C SER A 61 4.58 8.53 -5.82
N ALA A 62 4.75 9.84 -5.62
CA ALA A 62 5.27 10.75 -6.64
C ALA A 62 6.66 10.33 -7.18
N ASP A 63 7.50 9.75 -6.31
CA ASP A 63 8.87 9.33 -6.64
C ASP A 63 8.99 7.87 -7.08
N SER A 64 7.91 7.08 -7.02
CA SER A 64 7.97 5.66 -7.39
C SER A 64 7.69 5.47 -8.87
N ARG A 65 8.59 4.75 -9.57
CA ARG A 65 8.33 4.19 -10.91
C ARG A 65 7.27 3.09 -10.89
N PHE A 66 6.90 2.62 -9.71
CA PHE A 66 5.96 1.54 -9.49
C PHE A 66 4.59 2.07 -9.06
N ARG A 67 3.56 1.29 -9.33
CA ARG A 67 2.18 1.48 -8.93
C ARG A 67 1.70 0.20 -8.24
N THR A 68 0.97 0.34 -7.16
CA THR A 68 0.41 -0.77 -6.40
C THR A 68 -1.10 -0.80 -6.62
N LEU A 69 -1.61 -1.93 -7.07
CA LEU A 69 -3.04 -2.18 -7.20
C LEU A 69 -3.48 -3.03 -6.01
N ARG A 70 -4.37 -2.50 -5.18
CA ARG A 70 -4.80 -3.15 -3.94
C ARG A 70 -6.31 -3.32 -3.89
N GLY A 71 -6.76 -4.56 -3.64
CA GLY A 71 -8.16 -4.84 -3.39
C GLY A 71 -8.54 -4.54 -1.93
N HIS A 72 -9.40 -3.55 -1.69
CA HIS A 72 -9.91 -3.25 -0.33
C HIS A 72 -11.18 -4.03 0.00
N LYS A 73 -11.97 -4.35 -1.02
CA LYS A 73 -13.19 -5.15 -0.91
C LYS A 73 -13.23 -6.11 -2.09
N ASN A 74 -13.47 -7.38 -1.83
CA ASN A 74 -13.64 -8.38 -2.87
C ASN A 74 -14.67 -9.41 -2.39
N ARG A 75 -15.84 -9.46 -3.04
CA ARG A 75 -16.87 -10.47 -2.73
C ARG A 75 -16.64 -11.81 -3.44
N PHE A 76 -15.69 -11.87 -4.38
CA PHE A 76 -15.45 -13.03 -5.23
C PHE A 76 -14.08 -13.67 -5.00
N GLY A 77 -13.35 -13.25 -3.96
CA GLY A 77 -12.02 -13.74 -3.67
C GLY A 77 -11.39 -13.03 -2.47
N PRO A 78 -10.08 -13.20 -2.25
CA PRO A 78 -9.39 -12.58 -1.14
C PRO A 78 -9.42 -11.05 -1.24
N ALA A 79 -9.60 -10.40 -0.09
CA ALA A 79 -9.32 -8.98 0.07
C ALA A 79 -7.83 -8.79 0.39
N ASN A 80 -7.34 -7.56 0.22
CA ASN A 80 -5.95 -7.16 0.44
C ASN A 80 -4.92 -7.85 -0.47
N GLU A 81 -5.33 -8.36 -1.63
CA GLU A 81 -4.36 -8.76 -2.66
C GLU A 81 -3.65 -7.52 -3.23
N LEU A 82 -2.35 -7.71 -3.51
CA LEU A 82 -1.46 -6.70 -4.04
C LEU A 82 -0.93 -7.12 -5.42
N GLY A 83 -1.21 -6.30 -6.43
CA GLY A 83 -0.53 -6.29 -7.71
C GLY A 83 0.48 -5.15 -7.77
N VAL A 84 1.68 -5.41 -8.29
CA VAL A 84 2.73 -4.38 -8.46
C VAL A 84 2.97 -4.21 -9.95
N PHE A 85 2.94 -2.97 -10.41
CA PHE A 85 3.10 -2.60 -11.82
C PHE A 85 4.19 -1.53 -11.96
N ALA A 86 4.96 -1.58 -13.04
CA ALA A 86 5.90 -0.53 -13.42
C ALA A 86 5.31 0.29 -14.57
N MET A 87 5.36 1.63 -14.46
CA MET A 87 4.99 2.49 -15.58
C MET A 87 6.16 2.57 -16.55
N THR A 88 5.93 2.14 -17.78
CA THR A 88 6.91 2.20 -18.89
C THR A 88 6.43 3.18 -19.95
N GLY A 89 7.27 3.47 -20.96
CA GLY A 89 6.84 4.28 -22.11
C GLY A 89 5.69 3.67 -22.92
N GLN A 90 5.39 2.38 -22.74
CA GLN A 90 4.29 1.67 -23.39
C GLN A 90 3.08 1.46 -22.45
N GLY A 91 3.12 1.99 -21.23
CA GLY A 91 2.07 1.82 -20.22
C GLY A 91 2.49 0.94 -19.03
N LEU A 92 1.50 0.48 -18.27
CA LEU A 92 1.70 -0.32 -17.06
C LEU A 92 2.07 -1.77 -17.41
N ARG A 93 3.19 -2.24 -16.88
CA ARG A 93 3.65 -3.64 -16.99
C ARG A 93 3.68 -4.29 -15.62
N GLU A 94 3.15 -5.51 -15.52
CA GLU A 94 3.21 -6.30 -14.29
C GLU A 94 4.66 -6.57 -13.85
N VAL A 95 4.91 -6.42 -12.54
CA VAL A 95 6.15 -6.84 -11.89
C VAL A 95 5.91 -8.17 -11.21
N THR A 96 6.41 -9.24 -11.83
CA THR A 96 6.24 -10.62 -11.33
C THR A 96 7.01 -10.90 -10.05
N ASN A 97 8.17 -10.25 -9.87
CA ASN A 97 8.98 -10.34 -8.65
C ASN A 97 9.14 -8.95 -8.02
N PRO A 98 8.17 -8.50 -7.19
CA PRO A 98 8.26 -7.22 -6.51
C PRO A 98 9.41 -7.17 -5.49
N SER A 99 9.80 -8.31 -4.92
CA SER A 99 10.94 -8.38 -4.00
C SER A 99 12.25 -7.94 -4.64
N ALA A 100 12.44 -8.15 -5.94
CA ALA A 100 13.61 -7.64 -6.65
C ALA A 100 13.71 -6.10 -6.65
N ILE A 101 12.63 -5.38 -6.34
CA ILE A 101 12.63 -3.92 -6.16
C ILE A 101 13.20 -3.53 -4.79
N PHE A 102 12.90 -4.30 -3.76
CA PHE A 102 13.22 -3.99 -2.37
C PHE A 102 14.55 -4.58 -1.88
N LEU A 103 15.21 -5.36 -2.72
CA LEU A 103 16.50 -5.99 -2.42
C LEU A 103 17.61 -5.25 -3.16
N GLN A 104 18.61 -4.79 -2.41
CA GLN A 104 19.83 -4.25 -2.99
C GLN A 104 20.66 -5.41 -3.58
N ARG A 105 20.82 -5.44 -4.91
CA ARG A 105 21.56 -6.50 -5.64
C ARG A 105 23.08 -6.34 -5.59
N GLY A 106 23.63 -5.85 -4.48
CA GLY A 106 25.09 -5.86 -4.30
C GLY A 106 25.61 -7.29 -4.24
N GLU A 107 26.77 -7.57 -4.82
CA GLU A 107 27.38 -8.91 -4.80
C GLU A 107 27.85 -9.34 -3.39
N GLU A 108 27.92 -8.41 -2.43
CA GLU A 108 28.33 -8.67 -1.05
C GLU A 108 27.25 -8.23 -0.05
N HIS A 109 27.02 -9.08 0.96
CA HIS A 109 26.17 -8.74 2.10
C HIS A 109 26.87 -7.71 2.97
N GLY A 110 26.44 -6.44 2.89
CA GLY A 110 26.95 -5.37 3.74
C GLY A 110 26.61 -5.59 5.21
N SER A 111 27.55 -5.27 6.10
CA SER A 111 27.27 -5.25 7.55
C SER A 111 26.08 -4.32 7.85
N GLY A 112 25.21 -4.74 8.76
CA GLY A 112 24.01 -3.99 9.13
C GLY A 112 22.84 -4.15 8.17
N SER A 113 22.93 -5.02 7.15
CA SER A 113 21.79 -5.38 6.29
C SER A 113 21.29 -6.79 6.58
N VAL A 114 19.97 -6.97 6.63
CA VAL A 114 19.32 -8.27 6.71
C VAL A 114 18.05 -8.30 5.86
N VAL A 115 17.86 -9.38 5.11
CA VAL A 115 16.61 -9.61 4.37
C VAL A 115 15.59 -10.27 5.29
N ILE A 116 14.42 -9.65 5.41
CA ILE A 116 13.28 -10.18 6.17
C ILE A 116 12.09 -10.43 5.24
N VAL A 117 11.21 -11.33 5.66
CA VAL A 117 9.90 -11.52 5.00
C VAL A 117 8.87 -10.70 5.77
N ILE A 118 8.20 -9.78 5.10
CA ILE A 118 7.00 -9.12 5.60
C ILE A 118 5.77 -9.65 4.84
N TRP A 119 4.61 -9.65 5.50
CA TRP A 119 3.36 -10.04 4.88
C TRP A 119 2.55 -8.79 4.53
N GLU A 120 2.24 -8.63 3.25
CA GLU A 120 1.39 -7.57 2.75
C GLU A 120 0.10 -8.19 2.20
N GLY A 121 -0.92 -8.26 3.05
CA GLY A 121 -2.11 -9.09 2.80
C GLY A 121 -1.75 -10.57 2.78
N THR A 122 -2.03 -11.26 1.67
CA THR A 122 -1.66 -12.68 1.45
C THR A 122 -0.30 -12.85 0.76
N ARG A 123 0.36 -11.76 0.37
CA ARG A 123 1.61 -11.82 -0.40
C ARG A 123 2.82 -11.67 0.53
N PRO A 124 3.74 -12.66 0.57
CA PRO A 124 5.02 -12.46 1.22
C PRO A 124 5.90 -11.54 0.36
N LEU A 125 6.47 -10.52 0.98
CA LEU A 125 7.43 -9.61 0.36
C LEU A 125 8.76 -9.71 1.12
N LEU A 126 9.82 -10.05 0.40
CA LEU A 126 11.18 -9.85 0.91
C LEU A 126 11.51 -8.37 0.90
N VAL A 127 11.94 -7.86 2.04
CA VAL A 127 12.36 -6.48 2.25
C VAL A 127 13.69 -6.50 2.99
N GLU A 128 14.58 -5.60 2.60
CA GLU A 128 15.86 -5.41 3.26
C GLU A 128 15.72 -4.41 4.43
N LEU A 129 16.07 -4.85 5.64
CA LEU A 129 16.21 -4.00 6.81
C LEU A 129 17.68 -3.60 6.95
N GLN A 130 17.92 -2.30 7.02
CA GLN A 130 19.26 -1.74 7.12
C GLN A 130 19.43 -0.98 8.43
N ALA A 131 20.60 -1.13 9.04
CA ALA A 131 21.00 -0.49 10.27
C ALA A 131 22.46 -0.03 10.18
N LEU A 132 22.71 1.18 10.64
CA LEU A 132 24.06 1.72 10.85
C LEU A 132 24.18 2.12 12.31
N VAL A 133 25.16 1.55 13.00
CA VAL A 133 25.46 1.85 14.39
C VAL A 133 26.89 2.34 14.46
N ASP A 134 27.10 3.47 15.12
CA ASP A 134 28.41 4.07 15.34
C ASP A 134 28.47 4.73 16.72
N GLY A 135 29.68 4.94 17.24
CA GLY A 135 29.91 5.56 18.53
C GLY A 135 29.40 7.00 18.56
N SER A 136 28.73 7.38 19.67
CA SER A 136 28.26 8.74 19.87
C SER A 136 29.01 9.41 21.01
N GLN A 137 29.44 10.66 20.78
CA GLN A 137 30.01 11.53 21.83
C GLN A 137 28.92 12.36 22.54
N LEU A 138 27.65 12.21 22.15
CA LEU A 138 26.53 12.92 22.75
C LEU A 138 26.09 12.23 24.05
N ALA A 139 25.65 13.03 25.03
CA ALA A 139 25.05 12.49 26.26
C ALA A 139 23.81 11.63 25.99
N ASN A 140 23.06 11.96 24.93
CA ASN A 140 21.96 11.15 24.41
C ASN A 140 22.25 10.77 22.95
N PRO A 141 22.48 9.49 22.64
CA PRO A 141 22.78 9.06 21.29
C PRO A 141 21.57 9.27 20.36
N ARG A 142 21.86 9.69 19.13
CA ARG A 142 20.83 9.91 18.11
C ARG A 142 20.32 8.58 17.58
N ARG A 143 19.00 8.39 17.59
CA ARG A 143 18.32 7.22 17.02
C ARG A 143 17.35 7.69 15.94
N VAL A 144 17.53 7.23 14.72
CA VAL A 144 16.67 7.58 13.57
C VAL A 144 16.16 6.30 12.93
N ALA A 145 14.86 6.26 12.64
CA ALA A 145 14.21 5.16 11.94
C ALA A 145 13.40 5.73 10.77
N VAL A 146 13.46 5.04 9.62
CA VAL A 146 12.63 5.32 8.45
C VAL A 146 11.93 4.03 8.07
N GLY A 147 10.61 4.05 7.91
CA GLY A 147 9.82 2.85 7.61
C GLY A 147 9.62 1.90 8.80
N LEU A 148 10.12 2.24 9.99
CA LEU A 148 9.91 1.50 11.24
C LEU A 148 9.33 2.42 12.30
N ASP A 149 8.48 1.89 13.17
CA ASP A 149 8.00 2.61 14.35
C ASP A 149 9.12 2.83 15.37
N THR A 150 9.27 4.09 15.82
CA THR A 150 10.31 4.50 16.77
C THR A 150 10.13 3.83 18.14
N SER A 151 8.90 3.60 18.58
CA SER A 151 8.64 2.95 19.89
C SER A 151 9.06 1.48 19.87
N ARG A 152 8.75 0.78 18.77
CA ARG A 152 9.22 -0.58 18.50
C ARG A 152 10.75 -0.65 18.45
N LEU A 153 11.40 0.30 17.78
CA LEU A 153 12.87 0.38 17.77
C LEU A 153 13.43 0.49 19.19
N ALA A 154 12.89 1.41 20.00
CA ALA A 154 13.34 1.60 21.38
C ALA A 154 13.22 0.32 22.23
N LEU A 155 12.11 -0.42 22.10
CA LEU A 155 11.92 -1.71 22.77
C LEU A 155 12.93 -2.76 22.32
N LEU A 156 13.17 -2.88 21.01
CA LEU A 156 14.14 -3.83 20.46
C LEU A 156 15.57 -3.52 20.94
N LEU A 157 15.95 -2.24 20.97
CA LEU A 157 17.24 -1.82 21.51
C LEU A 157 17.38 -2.15 23.01
N ALA A 158 16.32 -1.97 23.80
CA ALA A 158 16.31 -2.34 25.22
C ALA A 158 16.46 -3.86 25.44
N VAL A 159 15.83 -4.68 24.59
CA VAL A 159 15.98 -6.13 24.61
C VAL A 159 17.41 -6.54 24.24
N LEU A 160 17.99 -5.95 23.20
CA LEU A 160 19.37 -6.21 22.79
C LEU A 160 20.38 -5.81 23.87
N HIS A 161 20.15 -4.71 24.57
CA HIS A 161 20.98 -4.32 25.72
C HIS A 161 20.84 -5.31 26.88
N ARG A 162 19.62 -5.63 27.30
CA ARG A 162 19.38 -6.47 28.49
C ARG A 162 19.77 -7.94 28.28
N HIS A 163 19.54 -8.48 27.09
CA HIS A 163 19.68 -9.91 26.83
C HIS A 163 20.79 -10.24 25.83
N GLY A 164 21.13 -9.29 24.93
CA GLY A 164 22.21 -9.46 23.95
C GLY A 164 23.56 -8.92 24.40
N GLY A 165 23.64 -8.26 25.56
CA GLY A 165 24.89 -7.69 26.09
C GLY A 165 25.45 -6.53 25.25
N LEU A 166 24.64 -5.94 24.37
CA LEU A 166 25.07 -4.85 23.50
C LEU A 166 24.88 -3.50 24.21
N HIS A 167 25.99 -2.83 24.51
CA HIS A 167 25.97 -1.45 24.99
C HIS A 167 25.86 -0.50 23.79
N MET A 168 24.67 0.10 23.62
CA MET A 168 24.31 0.99 22.51
C MET A 168 24.04 2.42 22.98
#